data_AF-A0A3M1LT32-F1
#
_entry.id   AF-A0A3M1LT32-F1
#
_cell.length_a   1.000
_cell.length_b   1.000
_cell.length_c   1.000
_cell.angle_alpha   90.00
_cell.angle_beta   90.00
_cell.angle_gamma   90.00
#
_symmetry.space_group_name_H-M   'P 1'
#
loop_
_entity.id
_entity.type
_entity.pdbx_description
1 polymer ?
#
loop_
_entity_poly.entity_id
_entity_poly.type
_entity_poly.pdbx_seq_one_letter_code
_entity_poly.pdbx_strand_id
1 'polypeptide(L)'
;GALADYAAVWGIPSGRWLLLTGTIADVERVHAAFGVVARKSYTERLPSGEEVYFIDHTDAVFLLDREGVIRDRREGSSLDVTAYAERVQQLAKTR
;
A
#
# COMPACT_ATOMS: atom_id res chain seq x y z
N GLY A 1 14.21 5.55 10.28
CA GLY A 1 14.11 5.80 8.83
C GLY A 1 12.67 5.58 8.45
N ALA A 2 12.06 6.46 7.64
CA ALA A 2 10.60 6.65 7.62
C ALA A 2 9.75 5.37 7.64
N LEU A 3 10.06 4.35 6.81
CA LEU A 3 9.32 3.08 6.80
C LEU A 3 9.52 2.24 8.07
N ALA A 4 10.73 2.20 8.63
CA ALA A 4 11.00 1.51 9.89
C ALA A 4 10.30 2.20 11.07
N ASP A 5 10.25 3.52 11.06
CA ASP A 5 9.58 4.31 12.10
C ASP A 5 8.05 4.09 12.01
N TYR A 6 7.49 4.07 10.80
CA TYR A 6 6.09 3.69 10.54
C TYR A 6 5.78 2.27 11.04
N ALA A 7 6.62 1.29 10.70
CA ALA A 7 6.44 -0.09 11.16
C ALA A 7 6.44 -0.21 12.69
N ALA A 8 7.30 0.56 13.37
CA ALA A 8 7.36 0.58 14.83
C ALA A 8 6.09 1.18 15.45
N VAL A 9 5.60 2.31 14.93
CA VAL A 9 4.35 2.96 15.40
C VAL A 9 3.15 2.03 15.30
N TRP A 10 3.06 1.25 14.20
CA TRP A 10 1.93 0.37 13.93
C TRP A 10 2.14 -1.09 14.34
N GLY A 11 3.27 -1.42 14.97
CA GLY A 11 3.57 -2.79 15.40
C GLY A 11 3.66 -3.81 14.26
N ILE A 12 4.08 -3.39 13.07
CA ILE A 12 4.13 -4.25 11.88
C ILE A 12 5.28 -5.27 12.03
N PRO A 13 5.00 -6.59 11.97
CA PRO A 13 6.03 -7.61 12.21
C PRO A 13 6.99 -7.74 11.02
N SER A 14 8.24 -7.33 11.24
CA SER A 14 9.32 -7.19 10.24
C SER A 14 9.84 -8.49 9.58
N GLY A 15 9.27 -9.65 9.91
CA GLY A 15 9.55 -10.94 9.24
C GLY A 15 8.39 -11.47 8.38
N ARG A 16 7.24 -10.81 8.41
CA ARG A 16 6.05 -11.20 7.62
C ARG A 16 5.66 -10.15 6.59
N TRP A 17 6.02 -8.89 6.85
CA TRP A 17 5.74 -7.77 5.98
C TRP A 17 7.04 -7.18 5.46
N LEU A 18 7.08 -6.94 4.15
CA LEU A 18 8.14 -6.18 3.50
C LEU A 18 7.61 -4.79 3.19
N LEU A 19 8.23 -3.77 3.77
CA LEU A 19 7.95 -2.37 3.46
C LEU A 19 8.97 -1.91 2.43
N LEU A 20 8.51 -1.49 1.26
CA LEU A 20 9.35 -1.20 0.11
C LEU A 20 9.33 0.29 -0.21
N THR A 21 10.47 0.80 -0.65
CA THR A 21 10.63 2.14 -1.23
C THR A 21 11.71 2.08 -2.32
N GLY A 22 11.87 3.15 -3.09
CA GLY A 22 12.83 3.23 -4.18
C GLY A 22 12.98 4.66 -4.68
N THR A 23 13.53 4.81 -5.89
CA THR A 23 13.51 6.11 -6.57
C THR A 23 12.10 6.47 -7.01
N ILE A 24 11.84 7.75 -7.30
CA ILE A 24 10.55 8.21 -7.85
C ILE A 24 10.15 7.37 -9.07
N ALA A 25 11.11 7.13 -9.98
CA ALA A 25 10.87 6.32 -11.18
C ALA A 25 10.51 4.86 -10.86
N ASP A 26 11.03 4.27 -9.78
CA ASP A 26 10.66 2.91 -9.36
C ASP A 26 9.22 2.87 -8.86
N VAL A 27 8.85 3.84 -8.02
CA VAL A 27 7.51 3.96 -7.46
C VAL A 27 6.47 4.22 -8.54
N GLU A 28 6.76 5.11 -9.49
CA GLU A 28 5.87 5.40 -10.63
C GLU A 28 5.64 4.19 -11.53
N ARG A 29 6.66 3.35 -11.76
CA ARG A 29 6.50 2.10 -12.53
C ARG A 29 5.56 1.12 -11.83
N VAL A 30 5.67 0.99 -10.50
CA VAL A 30 4.76 0.16 -9.72
C VAL A 30 3.35 0.73 -9.75
N HIS A 31 3.18 2.05 -9.56
CA HIS A 31 1.88 2.70 -9.67
C HIS A 31 1.20 2.43 -11.00
N ALA A 32 1.92 2.59 -12.12
CA ALA A 32 1.41 2.31 -13.45
C ALA A 32 1.01 0.83 -13.63
N ALA A 33 1.84 -0.11 -13.16
CA ALA A 33 1.56 -1.55 -13.27
C ALA A 33 0.30 -1.99 -12.50
N PHE A 34 -0.01 -1.33 -11.39
CA PHE A 34 -1.16 -1.65 -10.54
C PHE A 34 -2.37 -0.74 -10.76
N GLY A 35 -2.26 0.27 -11.63
CA GLY A 35 -3.31 1.27 -11.82
C GLY A 35 -3.59 2.09 -10.55
N VAL A 36 -2.55 2.38 -9.77
CA VAL A 36 -2.57 3.25 -8.59
C VAL A 36 -2.24 4.68 -9.02
N VAL A 37 -2.99 5.64 -8.51
CA VAL A 37 -2.70 7.07 -8.69
C VAL A 37 -2.27 7.64 -7.35
N ALA A 38 -1.16 8.37 -7.35
CA ALA A 38 -0.71 9.16 -6.20
C ALA A 38 -0.34 10.57 -6.68
N ARG A 39 -0.84 11.60 -5.99
CA ARG A 39 -0.58 13.00 -6.34
C ARG A 39 -0.39 13.84 -5.08
N LYS A 40 0.50 14.82 -5.15
CA LYS A 40 0.58 15.85 -4.12
C LYS A 40 -0.76 16.60 -4.08
N SER A 41 -1.37 16.70 -2.91
CA SER A 41 -2.63 17.41 -2.71
C SER A 41 -2.35 18.79 -2.15
N TYR A 42 -2.57 19.02 -0.86
CA TYR A 42 -2.33 20.30 -0.22
C TYR A 42 -1.04 20.28 0.61
N THR A 43 -0.51 21.47 0.87
CA THR A 43 0.60 21.71 1.79
C THR A 43 0.07 22.52 2.97
N GLU A 44 0.35 22.05 4.18
CA GLU A 44 0.09 22.76 5.43
C GLU A 44 1.39 23.37 5.94
N ARG A 45 1.31 24.59 6.47
CA ARG A 45 2.43 25.22 7.17
C ARG A 45 2.20 25.11 8.67
N LEU A 46 3.09 24.41 9.35
CA LEU A 46 3.05 24.22 10.80
C LEU A 46 3.35 25.55 11.53
N PRO A 47 2.95 25.69 12.81
CA PRO A 47 3.29 26.86 13.62
C PRO A 47 4.79 27.14 13.74
N SER A 48 5.64 26.12 13.55
CA SER A 48 7.10 26.23 13.48
C SER A 48 7.62 26.90 12.20
N GLY A 49 6.76 27.12 11.20
CA GLY A 49 7.13 27.61 9.87
C GLY A 49 7.49 26.50 8.86
N GLU A 50 7.52 25.24 9.28
CA GLU A 50 7.78 24.08 8.43
C GLU A 50 6.58 23.78 7.51
N GLU A 51 6.86 23.39 6.26
CA GLU A 51 5.83 22.97 5.31
C GLU A 51 5.74 21.44 5.23
N VAL A 52 4.54 20.92 5.48
CA VAL A 52 4.21 19.50 5.34
C VAL A 52 3.27 19.35 4.16
N TYR A 53 3.59 18.48 3.22
CA TYR A 53 2.70 18.17 2.11
C TYR A 53 2.01 16.82 2.29
N PHE A 54 0.80 16.74 1.76
CA PHE A 54 0.01 15.52 1.73
C PHE A 54 -0.02 14.93 0.32
N ILE A 55 -0.22 13.62 0.26
CA ILE A 55 -0.36 12.86 -0.98
C ILE A 55 -1.75 12.23 -0.95
N ASP A 56 -2.60 12.58 -1.92
CA ASP A 56 -3.78 11.77 -2.23
C ASP A 56 -3.30 10.52 -2.95
N HIS A 57 -3.75 9.35 -2.52
CA HIS A 57 -3.42 8.09 -3.19
C HIS A 57 -4.64 7.19 -3.36
N THR A 58 -4.56 6.25 -4.30
CA THR A 58 -5.51 5.15 -4.38
C THR A 58 -5.38 4.27 -3.15
N ASP A 59 -6.45 4.17 -2.36
CA ASP A 59 -6.56 3.22 -1.26
C ASP A 59 -6.95 1.86 -1.84
N ALA A 60 -5.97 0.97 -2.02
CA ALA A 60 -6.24 -0.36 -2.54
C ALA A 60 -5.34 -1.46 -1.96
N VAL A 61 -5.91 -2.65 -1.82
CA VAL A 61 -5.20 -3.90 -1.55
C VAL A 61 -5.34 -4.82 -2.75
N PHE A 62 -4.22 -5.38 -3.20
CA PHE A 62 -4.16 -6.30 -4.34
C PHE A 62 -3.79 -7.70 -3.86
N LEU A 63 -4.48 -8.71 -4.40
CA LEU A 63 -4.11 -10.11 -4.21
C LEU A 63 -3.45 -10.62 -5.47
N LEU A 64 -2.17 -10.98 -5.37
CA LEU A 64 -1.43 -11.62 -6.44
C LEU A 64 -1.30 -13.12 -6.17
N ASP A 65 -1.24 -13.87 -7.25
CA ASP A 65 -0.92 -15.29 -7.19
C ASP A 65 0.60 -15.53 -7.33
N ARG A 66 1.06 -16.78 -7.33
CA ARG A 66 2.50 -17.09 -7.35
C ARG A 66 3.19 -16.76 -8.67
N GLU A 67 2.44 -16.55 -9.76
CA GLU A 67 2.99 -16.11 -11.04
C GLU A 67 2.95 -14.58 -11.17
N GLY A 68 2.52 -13.87 -10.12
CA GLY A 68 2.43 -12.41 -10.10
C GLY A 68 1.17 -11.87 -10.79
N VAL A 69 0.18 -12.71 -11.09
CA VAL A 69 -1.07 -12.27 -11.71
C VAL A 69 -2.01 -11.74 -10.63
N ILE A 70 -2.56 -10.55 -10.85
CA ILE A 70 -3.58 -9.96 -9.96
C ILE A 70 -4.88 -10.78 -10.07
N ARG A 71 -5.34 -11.33 -8.94
CA ARG A 71 -6.56 -12.15 -8.83
C ARG A 71 -7.70 -11.44 -8.10
N ASP A 72 -7.40 -10.40 -7.33
CA ASP A 72 -8.39 -9.55 -6.68
C ASP A 72 -7.83 -8.14 -6.44
N ARG A 73 -8.72 -7.14 -6.40
CA ARG A 73 -8.44 -5.73 -6.07
C ARG A 73 -9.58 -5.23 -5.18
N ARG A 74 -9.25 -4.68 -4.01
CA ARG A 74 -10.20 -4.08 -3.07
C ARG A 74 -9.82 -2.63 -2.83
N GLU A 75 -10.78 -1.73 -3.02
CA GLU A 75 -10.59 -0.30 -2.84
C GLU A 75 -11.25 0.20 -1.56
N GLY A 76 -10.71 1.29 -1.02
CA GLY A 76 -11.22 1.98 0.17
C GLY A 76 -10.32 1.80 1.39
N SER A 77 -10.61 2.58 2.42
CA SER A 77 -9.80 2.66 3.64
C SER A 77 -10.17 1.60 4.69
N SER A 78 -11.04 0.65 4.34
CA SER A 78 -11.41 -0.48 5.20
C SER A 78 -11.51 -1.76 4.39
N LEU A 79 -11.25 -2.89 5.07
CA LEU A 79 -11.28 -4.22 4.48
C LEU A 79 -11.92 -5.18 5.47
N ASP A 80 -12.93 -5.94 5.04
CA ASP A 80 -13.41 -7.09 5.82
C ASP A 80 -12.33 -8.18 5.76
N VAL A 81 -11.55 -8.26 6.84
CA VAL A 81 -10.40 -9.16 6.94
C VAL A 81 -10.82 -10.62 6.85
N THR A 82 -11.99 -10.98 7.41
CA THR A 82 -12.48 -12.37 7.41
C THR A 82 -12.84 -12.78 5.99
N ALA A 83 -13.67 -11.99 5.31
CA ALA A 83 -14.06 -12.25 3.93
C ALA A 83 -12.84 -12.26 2.99
N TYR A 84 -11.87 -11.38 3.23
CA TYR A 84 -10.65 -11.33 2.42
C TYR A 84 -9.75 -12.56 2.63
N ALA A 85 -9.62 -13.04 3.87
CA ALA A 85 -8.88 -14.27 4.16
C ALA A 85 -9.53 -15.50 3.51
N GLU A 86 -10.86 -15.60 3.55
CA GLU A 86 -11.59 -16.67 2.86
C GLU A 86 -11.36 -16.63 1.34
N ARG A 87 -11.37 -15.43 0.75
CA ARG A 87 -11.08 -15.25 -0.68
C ARG A 87 -9.67 -15.73 -1.05
N VAL A 88 -8.66 -15.41 -0.23
CA VAL A 88 -7.29 -15.92 -0.40
C VAL A 88 -7.27 -17.44 -0.39
N GLN A 89 -7.95 -18.08 0.56
CA GLN A 89 -8.00 -19.55 0.66
C GLN A 89 -8.72 -20.20 -0.53
N GLN A 90 -9.81 -19.61 -1.03
CA GLN A 90 -10.51 -20.10 -2.22
C GLN A 90 -9.59 -20.09 -3.45
N LEU A 91 -8.89 -18.98 -3.67
CA LEU A 91 -7.96 -18.84 -4.79
C LEU A 91 -6.76 -19.79 -4.67
N ALA A 92 -6.29 -20.07 -3.46
CA ALA A 92 -5.21 -21.03 -3.23
C ALA A 92 -5.61 -22.48 -3.58
N LYS A 93 -6.89 -22.85 -3.49
CA LYS A 93 -7.42 -24.18 -3.81
C LYS A 93 -7.72 -24.38 -5.30
N THR A 94 -7.78 -23.31 -6.08
CA THR A 94 -8.17 -23.35 -7.51
C THR A 94 -6.96 -23.54 -8.43
N ARG A 95 -5.86 -24.07 -7.89
CA ARG A 95 -4.58 -24.32 -8.55
C ARG A 95 -4.24 -25.79 -8.57
#